data_AF-A0A0R3M5D9-F1
#
_entry.id   AF-A0A0R3M5D9-F1
#
_cell.length_a   1.000
_cell.length_b   1.000
_cell.length_c   1.000
_cell.angle_alpha   90.00
_cell.angle_beta   90.00
_cell.angle_gamma   90.00
#
_symmetry.space_group_name_H-M   'P 1'
#
loop_
_entity.id
_entity.type
_entity.pdbx_description
1 polymer ?
#
loop_
_entity_poly.entity_id
_entity_poly.type
_entity_poly.pdbx_seq_one_letter_code
_entity_poly.pdbx_strand_id
1 'polypeptide(L)'
;MRKALLALLLAAGVTPALAQEKTFELKLSHWVPASHPLQKALEDWGAAVEKETGGTVKYKVFPAQQLGKAFDHYDMARDGIADITYVNPGYQPGRFPIIGAGELPFLMSDAKGGSMALDAWYRKYAEKEMKDVKFCLAFIHSPSTFHSRTKKIVTPDDIKGMKIRPAHATMANFVTQLGGTNVQSSAPEVRDIIERGVADAVTFPWGSVVLFGIDKVTKYHIEAPIYVTTFAFVMNKDKYNQMSDKQKKAIDNNCNTEAAGRVGEPWGKYEDGGVEKIKAMSGHEVYKLTPEQTAQWKKASEPLVKTWGEGVKKNGGDPDAALAELKASLTKYNALAQ
;
A
#
# COMPACT_ATOMS: atom_id res chain seq x y z
N MET A 1 33.13 -19.42 78.88
CA MET A 1 32.18 -18.33 78.56
C MET A 1 32.53 -17.74 77.20
N ARG A 2 31.53 -17.67 76.31
CA ARG A 2 31.44 -16.81 75.10
C ARG A 2 32.37 -17.11 73.91
N LYS A 3 32.02 -18.18 73.19
CA LYS A 3 32.06 -18.21 71.72
C LYS A 3 30.83 -17.45 71.19
N ALA A 4 30.98 -16.64 70.15
CA ALA A 4 29.97 -16.10 69.22
C ALA A 4 30.08 -14.58 69.02
N LEU A 5 30.82 -14.15 67.99
CA LEU A 5 30.67 -12.83 67.33
C LEU A 5 31.51 -12.80 66.05
N LEU A 6 31.10 -13.56 65.04
CA LEU A 6 31.69 -13.53 63.69
C LEU A 6 30.73 -14.17 62.68
N ALA A 7 29.53 -13.59 62.53
CA ALA A 7 28.61 -13.97 61.47
C ALA A 7 27.52 -12.90 61.30
N LEU A 8 27.86 -11.68 60.86
CA LEU A 8 26.83 -10.73 60.43
C LEU A 8 27.45 -9.62 59.55
N LEU A 9 27.80 -9.92 58.29
CA LEU A 9 28.12 -8.86 57.29
C LEU A 9 28.08 -9.30 55.81
N LEU A 10 27.36 -10.37 55.45
CA LEU A 10 27.02 -10.67 54.05
C LEU A 10 25.51 -10.61 53.83
N ALA A 11 24.98 -9.39 53.87
CA ALA A 11 23.69 -9.05 53.28
C ALA A 11 23.87 -7.76 52.45
N ALA A 12 24.86 -7.75 51.56
CA ALA A 12 24.98 -6.73 50.52
C ALA A 12 23.90 -7.01 49.47
N GLY A 13 23.08 -5.99 49.21
CA GLY A 13 21.79 -6.12 48.56
C GLY A 13 21.84 -6.73 47.17
N VAL A 14 21.00 -7.74 46.96
CA VAL A 14 20.50 -8.10 45.63
C VAL A 14 19.44 -7.05 45.28
N THR A 15 19.86 -5.86 44.84
CA THR A 15 18.94 -5.00 44.08
C THR A 15 18.56 -5.80 42.84
N PRO A 16 17.26 -6.04 42.55
CA PRO A 16 16.89 -6.66 41.29
C PRO A 16 17.50 -5.82 40.18
N ALA A 17 18.39 -6.42 39.39
CA ALA A 17 18.87 -5.80 38.17
C ALA A 17 17.61 -5.54 37.31
N LEU A 18 17.15 -4.30 37.28
CA LEU A 18 16.14 -3.87 36.33
C LEU A 18 16.76 -4.12 34.97
N ALA A 19 16.38 -5.22 34.32
CA ALA A 19 16.85 -5.55 32.99
C ALA A 19 16.57 -4.34 32.10
N GLN A 20 17.62 -3.66 31.66
CA GLN A 20 17.48 -2.46 30.84
C GLN A 20 16.78 -2.88 29.55
N GLU A 21 15.60 -2.29 29.31
CA GLU A 21 14.79 -2.59 28.13
C GLU A 21 15.65 -2.36 26.87
N LYS A 22 15.81 -3.40 26.05
CA LYS A 22 16.65 -3.35 24.85
C LYS A 22 16.18 -2.20 23.96
N THR A 23 17.13 -1.35 23.55
CA THR A 23 16.82 -0.23 22.64
C THR A 23 16.89 -0.69 21.19
N PHE A 24 15.98 -0.21 20.35
CA PHE A 24 15.95 -0.43 18.91
C PHE A 24 15.97 0.91 18.17
N GLU A 25 16.60 0.93 16.99
CA GLU A 25 16.46 2.00 16.00
C GLU A 25 15.92 1.36 14.73
N LEU A 26 14.65 1.62 14.41
CA LEU A 26 13.95 1.03 13.28
C LEU A 26 14.25 1.79 11.98
N LYS A 27 14.64 1.07 10.93
CA LYS A 27 14.74 1.59 9.57
C LYS A 27 13.38 1.51 8.88
N LEU A 28 12.75 2.66 8.64
CA LEU A 28 11.47 2.75 7.94
C LEU A 28 11.73 3.11 6.46
N SER A 29 11.56 2.16 5.54
CA SER A 29 11.89 2.33 4.12
C SER A 29 10.66 2.54 3.25
N HIS A 30 10.71 3.53 2.36
CA HIS A 30 9.74 3.68 1.29
C HIS A 30 10.35 4.18 -0.02
N TRP A 31 9.73 3.81 -1.13
CA TRP A 31 10.24 4.10 -2.47
C TRP A 31 9.74 5.42 -3.08
N VAL A 32 8.75 6.08 -2.47
CA VAL A 32 8.24 7.38 -2.95
C VAL A 32 9.14 8.56 -2.53
N PRO A 33 9.12 9.70 -3.26
CA PRO A 33 9.86 10.90 -2.87
C PRO A 33 9.50 11.41 -1.48
N ALA A 34 10.41 12.16 -0.83
CA ALA A 34 10.17 12.73 0.50
C ALA A 34 9.02 13.77 0.54
N SER A 35 8.64 14.34 -0.61
CA SER A 35 7.49 15.23 -0.74
C SER A 35 6.14 14.49 -0.78
N HIS A 36 6.15 13.15 -0.86
CA HIS A 36 4.93 12.35 -0.87
C HIS A 36 4.27 12.30 0.53
N PRO A 37 2.92 12.30 0.65
CA PRO A 37 2.22 12.23 1.94
C PRO A 37 2.67 11.08 2.87
N LEU A 38 3.10 9.96 2.29
CA LEU A 38 3.62 8.80 3.04
C LEU A 38 4.88 9.09 3.86
N GLN A 39 5.71 10.08 3.46
CA GLN A 39 6.85 10.50 4.27
C GLN A 39 6.37 10.91 5.66
N LYS A 40 5.42 11.85 5.71
CA LYS A 40 4.85 12.37 6.96
C LYS A 40 4.11 11.28 7.74
N ALA A 41 3.39 10.39 7.04
CA ALA A 41 2.68 9.29 7.68
C ALA A 41 3.63 8.32 8.42
N LEU A 42 4.80 8.00 7.83
CA LEU A 42 5.82 7.16 8.46
C LEU A 42 6.57 7.88 9.60
N GLU A 43 6.82 9.19 9.46
CA GLU A 43 7.36 10.01 10.54
C GLU A 43 6.41 10.04 11.74
N ASP A 44 5.11 10.25 11.52
CA ASP A 44 4.10 10.25 12.57
C ASP A 44 3.95 8.90 13.24
N TRP A 45 3.97 7.82 12.44
CA TRP A 45 3.96 6.45 12.95
C TRP A 45 5.17 6.18 13.84
N GLY A 46 6.37 6.56 13.38
CA GLY A 46 7.62 6.36 14.13
C GLY A 46 7.65 7.17 15.43
N ALA A 47 7.21 8.43 15.37
CA ALA A 47 7.14 9.31 16.54
C ALA A 47 6.13 8.80 17.59
N ALA A 48 5.00 8.23 17.16
CA ALA A 48 4.03 7.62 18.07
C ALA A 48 4.63 6.41 18.80
N VAL A 49 5.31 5.51 18.08
CA VAL A 49 5.99 4.35 18.66
C VAL A 49 7.10 4.77 19.61
N GLU A 50 7.92 5.76 19.25
CA GLU A 50 8.97 6.28 20.12
C GLU A 50 8.41 6.86 21.43
N LYS A 51 7.33 7.64 21.32
CA LYS A 51 6.63 8.21 22.48
C LYS A 51 6.04 7.13 23.39
N GLU A 52 5.33 6.14 22.83
CA GLU A 52 4.69 5.06 23.59
C GLU A 52 5.71 4.14 24.28
N THR A 53 6.90 4.00 23.70
CA THR A 53 7.98 3.20 24.31
C THR A 53 8.84 3.99 25.29
N GLY A 54 8.68 5.31 25.37
CA GLY A 54 9.53 6.19 26.17
C GLY A 54 10.96 6.27 25.62
N GLY A 55 11.11 6.22 24.30
CA GLY A 55 12.40 6.35 23.61
C GLY A 55 13.21 5.06 23.45
N THR A 56 12.70 3.90 23.91
CA THR A 56 13.41 2.61 23.74
C THR A 56 13.25 2.04 22.33
N VAL A 57 12.30 2.53 21.54
CA VAL A 57 12.22 2.27 20.10
C VAL A 57 12.29 3.60 19.36
N LYS A 58 13.44 3.89 18.77
CA LYS A 58 13.67 5.03 17.89
C LYS A 58 13.43 4.63 16.43
N TYR A 59 13.41 5.61 15.53
CA TYR A 59 13.20 5.36 14.11
C TYR A 59 14.05 6.28 13.23
N LYS A 60 14.28 5.84 11.99
CA LYS A 60 14.83 6.64 10.91
C LYS A 60 14.12 6.30 9.60
N VAL A 61 13.63 7.33 8.91
CA VAL A 61 12.92 7.18 7.63
C VAL A 61 13.91 7.28 6.47
N PHE A 62 13.78 6.36 5.51
CA PHE A 62 14.59 6.27 4.29
C PHE A 62 13.67 6.34 3.06
N PRO A 63 13.44 7.55 2.50
CA PRO A 63 12.59 7.75 1.33
C PRO A 63 13.28 7.41 0.01
N ALA A 64 12.56 7.59 -1.10
CA ALA A 64 13.10 7.69 -2.46
C ALA A 64 14.01 6.53 -2.87
N GLN A 65 13.67 5.31 -2.46
CA GLN A 65 14.44 4.10 -2.77
C GLN A 65 15.88 4.11 -2.23
N GLN A 66 16.16 4.88 -1.17
CA GLN A 66 17.50 4.97 -0.58
C GLN A 66 18.06 3.62 -0.13
N LEU A 67 17.20 2.69 0.33
CA LEU A 67 17.59 1.36 0.78
C LEU A 67 17.35 0.24 -0.24
N GLY A 68 16.58 0.48 -1.31
CA GLY A 68 16.25 -0.55 -2.30
C GLY A 68 15.13 -0.13 -3.25
N LYS A 69 14.92 -0.90 -4.34
CA LYS A 69 13.89 -0.59 -5.34
C LYS A 69 12.51 -0.95 -4.83
N ALA A 70 11.48 -0.35 -5.41
CA ALA A 70 10.10 -0.54 -4.98
C ALA A 70 9.64 -2.01 -4.99
N PHE A 71 10.11 -2.80 -5.95
CA PHE A 71 9.76 -4.23 -6.09
C PHE A 71 10.38 -5.11 -5.00
N ASP A 72 11.44 -4.64 -4.34
CA ASP A 72 12.19 -5.40 -3.35
C ASP A 72 11.64 -5.23 -1.93
N HIS A 73 10.74 -4.25 -1.70
CA HIS A 73 10.41 -3.80 -0.34
C HIS A 73 9.81 -4.89 0.55
N TYR A 74 9.01 -5.81 0.01
CA TYR A 74 8.52 -6.94 0.81
C TYR A 74 9.68 -7.84 1.30
N ASP A 75 10.59 -8.18 0.38
CA ASP A 75 11.74 -9.04 0.68
C ASP A 75 12.78 -8.31 1.56
N MET A 76 12.91 -6.98 1.44
CA MET A 76 13.73 -6.17 2.35
C MET A 76 13.25 -6.24 3.80
N ALA A 77 11.94 -6.25 4.05
CA ALA A 77 11.40 -6.47 5.39
C ALA A 77 11.60 -7.91 5.84
N ARG A 78 11.33 -8.90 4.98
CA ARG A 78 11.57 -10.31 5.27
C ARG A 78 13.02 -10.56 5.72
N ASP A 79 13.98 -10.03 4.97
CA ASP A 79 15.41 -10.29 5.16
C ASP A 79 16.07 -9.34 6.17
N GLY A 80 15.32 -8.37 6.72
CA GLY A 80 15.82 -7.45 7.75
C GLY A 80 16.76 -6.37 7.21
N ILE A 81 16.74 -6.08 5.91
CA ILE A 81 17.44 -4.95 5.30
C ILE A 81 16.87 -3.63 5.82
N ALA A 82 15.54 -3.56 5.90
CA ALA A 82 14.77 -2.52 6.56
C ALA A 82 13.77 -3.14 7.54
N ASP A 83 13.41 -2.42 8.59
CA ASP A 83 12.59 -2.96 9.68
C ASP A 83 11.11 -2.82 9.41
N ILE A 84 10.69 -1.69 8.83
CA ILE A 84 9.34 -1.52 8.26
C ILE A 84 9.47 -1.03 6.83
N THR A 85 8.67 -1.58 5.94
CA THR A 85 8.68 -1.24 4.52
C THR A 85 7.29 -0.92 3.99
N TYR A 86 7.26 0.00 3.03
CA TYR A 86 6.09 0.31 2.21
C TYR A 86 6.04 -0.59 0.97
N VAL A 87 5.02 -1.44 0.89
CA VAL A 87 4.86 -2.48 -0.13
C VAL A 87 3.65 -2.19 -0.99
N ASN A 88 3.83 -2.32 -2.31
CA ASN A 88 2.74 -2.55 -3.27
C ASN A 88 2.76 -4.05 -3.60
N PRO A 89 1.83 -4.87 -3.05
CA PRO A 89 1.81 -6.32 -3.29
C PRO A 89 1.68 -6.68 -4.78
N GLY A 90 0.99 -5.83 -5.55
CA GLY A 90 0.79 -6.00 -6.99
C GLY A 90 2.03 -5.86 -7.85
N TYR A 91 3.18 -5.44 -7.30
CA TYR A 91 4.47 -5.45 -8.00
C TYR A 91 5.08 -6.85 -8.12
N GLN A 92 4.56 -7.83 -7.38
CA GLN A 92 4.98 -9.23 -7.44
C GLN A 92 3.79 -10.10 -7.88
N PRO A 93 3.47 -10.14 -9.20
CA PRO A 93 2.29 -10.82 -9.72
C PRO A 93 2.17 -12.25 -9.22
N GLY A 94 0.99 -12.58 -8.69
CA GLY A 94 0.65 -13.92 -8.20
C GLY A 94 1.18 -14.27 -6.80
N ARG A 95 2.01 -13.44 -6.17
CA ARG A 95 2.52 -13.71 -4.81
C ARG A 95 1.48 -13.45 -3.72
N PHE A 96 0.65 -12.42 -3.87
CA PHE A 96 -0.34 -11.99 -2.87
C PHE A 96 -1.75 -11.83 -3.51
N PRO A 97 -2.35 -12.92 -4.01
CA PRO A 97 -3.62 -12.83 -4.72
C PRO A 97 -4.80 -12.39 -3.82
N ILE A 98 -4.84 -12.74 -2.53
CA ILE A 98 -5.95 -12.42 -1.64
C ILE A 98 -6.07 -10.91 -1.51
N ILE A 99 -5.03 -10.19 -1.06
CA ILE A 99 -5.10 -8.72 -0.94
C ILE A 99 -5.46 -8.04 -2.27
N GLY A 100 -5.09 -8.63 -3.41
CA GLY A 100 -5.45 -8.18 -4.75
C GLY A 100 -6.96 -8.08 -5.02
N ALA A 101 -7.82 -8.63 -4.16
CA ALA A 101 -9.28 -8.43 -4.20
C ALA A 101 -9.66 -6.95 -4.13
N GLY A 102 -8.91 -6.18 -3.33
CA GLY A 102 -9.13 -4.75 -3.15
C GLY A 102 -8.86 -3.93 -4.41
N GLU A 103 -8.21 -4.53 -5.40
CA GLU A 103 -7.81 -3.90 -6.66
C GLU A 103 -8.77 -4.18 -7.81
N LEU A 104 -9.87 -4.91 -7.55
CA LEU A 104 -10.91 -5.14 -8.54
C LEU A 104 -11.56 -3.80 -8.93
N PRO A 105 -11.75 -3.52 -10.23
CA PRO A 105 -12.31 -2.24 -10.67
C PRO A 105 -13.69 -1.93 -10.08
N PHE A 106 -13.96 -0.64 -9.88
CA PHE A 106 -15.25 -0.10 -9.42
C PHE A 106 -15.73 -0.66 -8.07
N LEU A 107 -14.81 -1.06 -7.18
CA LEU A 107 -15.14 -1.64 -5.88
C LEU A 107 -15.17 -0.62 -4.73
N MET A 108 -14.20 0.29 -4.65
CA MET A 108 -14.02 1.20 -3.51
C MET A 108 -14.31 2.65 -3.88
N SER A 109 -14.94 3.41 -2.98
CA SER A 109 -15.39 4.79 -3.24
C SER A 109 -14.49 5.87 -2.65
N ASP A 110 -13.72 5.60 -1.60
CA ASP A 110 -12.87 6.61 -0.94
C ASP A 110 -11.64 6.00 -0.26
N ALA A 111 -10.61 6.81 -0.06
CA ALA A 111 -9.33 6.35 0.49
C ALA A 111 -9.40 5.99 1.98
N LYS A 112 -10.17 6.72 2.80
CA LYS A 112 -10.17 6.53 4.26
C LYS A 112 -10.96 5.29 4.65
N GLY A 113 -12.25 5.27 4.30
CA GLY A 113 -13.14 4.14 4.54
C GLY A 113 -12.65 2.89 3.82
N GLY A 114 -12.14 3.02 2.59
CA GLY A 114 -11.56 1.92 1.83
C GLY A 114 -10.32 1.33 2.49
N SER A 115 -9.41 2.17 3.02
CA SER A 115 -8.23 1.68 3.77
C SER A 115 -8.62 0.94 5.05
N MET A 116 -9.57 1.50 5.82
CA MET A 116 -10.06 0.85 7.03
C MET A 116 -10.78 -0.48 6.72
N ALA A 117 -11.60 -0.51 5.67
CA ALA A 117 -12.29 -1.71 5.24
C ALA A 117 -11.33 -2.80 4.77
N LEU A 118 -10.35 -2.43 3.93
CA LEU A 118 -9.32 -3.33 3.42
C LEU A 118 -8.52 -3.93 4.59
N ASP A 119 -8.03 -3.09 5.50
CA ASP A 119 -7.24 -3.55 6.64
C ASP A 119 -8.02 -4.48 7.57
N ALA A 120 -9.23 -4.08 7.96
CA ALA A 120 -10.09 -4.88 8.84
C ALA A 120 -10.40 -6.26 8.27
N TRP A 121 -10.67 -6.33 6.96
CA TRP A 121 -10.89 -7.57 6.24
C TRP A 121 -9.61 -8.38 6.08
N TYR A 122 -8.50 -7.75 5.69
CA TYR A 122 -7.29 -8.43 5.28
C TYR A 122 -6.51 -9.06 6.45
N ARG A 123 -6.62 -8.51 7.67
CA ARG A 123 -5.88 -8.99 8.85
C ARG A 123 -5.99 -10.50 9.09
N LYS A 124 -7.17 -11.09 8.87
CA LYS A 124 -7.37 -12.54 9.05
C LYS A 124 -6.68 -13.40 7.98
N TYR A 125 -6.34 -12.80 6.84
CA TYR A 125 -5.63 -13.44 5.73
C TYR A 125 -4.13 -13.18 5.77
N ALA A 126 -3.71 -12.05 6.35
CA ALA A 126 -2.35 -11.55 6.31
C ALA A 126 -1.32 -12.54 6.87
N GLU A 127 -1.60 -13.25 7.96
CA GLU A 127 -0.66 -14.23 8.54
C GLU A 127 -0.39 -15.43 7.61
N LYS A 128 -1.36 -15.80 6.77
CA LYS A 128 -1.20 -16.87 5.79
C LYS A 128 -0.52 -16.37 4.51
N GLU A 129 -1.00 -15.26 3.98
CA GLU A 129 -0.54 -14.73 2.69
C GLU A 129 0.82 -14.01 2.80
N MET A 130 1.08 -13.30 3.90
CA MET A 130 2.32 -12.57 4.18
C MET A 130 3.10 -13.21 5.34
N LYS A 131 3.13 -14.54 5.42
CA LYS A 131 3.64 -15.31 6.58
C LYS A 131 5.08 -15.01 7.02
N ASP A 132 5.92 -14.55 6.10
CA ASP A 132 7.36 -14.33 6.30
C ASP A 132 7.68 -12.97 6.94
N VAL A 133 6.67 -12.11 7.14
CA VAL A 133 6.78 -10.79 7.77
C VAL A 133 5.74 -10.64 8.89
N LYS A 134 5.89 -9.60 9.71
CA LYS A 134 4.83 -9.14 10.62
C LYS A 134 4.00 -8.09 9.87
N PHE A 135 2.77 -8.45 9.51
CA PHE A 135 1.82 -7.49 8.93
C PHE A 135 1.52 -6.36 9.92
N CYS A 136 1.65 -5.10 9.47
CA CYS A 136 1.34 -3.93 10.27
C CYS A 136 -0.05 -3.38 9.92
N LEU A 137 -0.23 -2.92 8.69
CA LEU A 137 -1.50 -2.39 8.20
C LEU A 137 -1.58 -2.47 6.66
N ALA A 138 -2.80 -2.47 6.13
CA ALA A 138 -3.07 -2.33 4.70
C ALA A 138 -3.85 -1.04 4.43
N PHE A 139 -3.67 -0.43 3.27
CA PHE A 139 -4.32 0.83 2.91
C PHE A 139 -4.36 1.01 1.39
N ILE A 140 -5.06 2.04 0.95
CA ILE A 140 -5.20 2.40 -0.47
C ILE A 140 -4.93 3.89 -0.69
N HIS A 141 -4.72 4.28 -1.95
CA HIS A 141 -4.91 5.66 -2.39
C HIS A 141 -6.37 5.87 -2.87
N SER A 142 -6.77 7.11 -3.17
CA SER A 142 -8.11 7.39 -3.73
C SER A 142 -8.37 6.64 -5.04
N PRO A 143 -9.65 6.35 -5.38
CA PRO A 143 -10.00 5.81 -6.69
C PRO A 143 -9.40 6.60 -7.86
N SER A 144 -8.85 5.87 -8.82
CA SER A 144 -7.89 6.35 -9.80
C SER A 144 -8.16 5.78 -11.19
N THR A 145 -7.35 6.19 -12.16
CA THR A 145 -7.75 6.11 -13.57
C THR A 145 -6.56 5.95 -14.53
N PHE A 146 -6.85 5.98 -15.84
CA PHE A 146 -5.87 5.99 -16.91
C PHE A 146 -5.44 7.42 -17.29
N HIS A 147 -4.15 7.56 -17.60
CA HIS A 147 -3.53 8.76 -18.17
C HIS A 147 -2.72 8.36 -19.40
N SER A 148 -3.01 9.00 -20.53
CA SER A 148 -2.50 8.62 -21.83
C SER A 148 -1.70 9.75 -22.46
N ARG A 149 -0.59 9.39 -23.10
CA ARG A 149 0.26 10.30 -23.88
C ARG A 149 -0.30 10.54 -25.28
N THR A 150 -0.94 9.53 -25.88
CA THR A 150 -1.11 9.43 -27.33
C THR A 150 -2.52 9.74 -27.81
N LYS A 151 -3.55 9.25 -27.13
CA LYS A 151 -4.96 9.44 -27.50
C LYS A 151 -5.90 9.35 -26.29
N LYS A 152 -7.14 9.80 -26.47
CA LYS A 152 -8.23 9.46 -25.53
C LYS A 152 -8.44 7.94 -25.49
N ILE A 153 -8.79 7.49 -24.30
CA ILE A 153 -9.31 6.17 -23.96
C ILE A 153 -10.74 6.39 -23.45
N VAL A 154 -11.75 6.15 -24.29
CA VAL A 154 -13.16 6.44 -23.99
C VAL A 154 -13.91 5.15 -23.69
N THR A 155 -13.72 4.13 -24.52
CA THR A 155 -14.31 2.80 -24.31
C THR A 155 -13.22 1.77 -24.00
N PRO A 156 -13.56 0.60 -23.43
CA PRO A 156 -12.58 -0.46 -23.17
C PRO A 156 -11.82 -0.90 -24.44
N ASP A 157 -12.46 -0.84 -25.62
CA ASP A 157 -11.85 -1.22 -26.90
C ASP A 157 -10.67 -0.33 -27.29
N ASP A 158 -10.60 0.91 -26.78
CA ASP A 158 -9.49 1.83 -27.07
C ASP A 158 -8.15 1.31 -26.55
N ILE A 159 -8.16 0.42 -25.56
CA ILE A 159 -6.98 -0.23 -24.97
C ILE A 159 -6.31 -1.20 -25.93
N LYS A 160 -7.05 -1.74 -26.91
CA LYS A 160 -6.53 -2.75 -27.84
C LYS A 160 -5.30 -2.23 -28.59
N GLY A 161 -4.21 -2.98 -28.49
CA GLY A 161 -2.93 -2.63 -29.11
C GLY A 161 -2.12 -1.52 -28.40
N MET A 162 -2.65 -0.90 -27.34
CA MET A 162 -1.89 0.06 -26.53
C MET A 162 -0.88 -0.64 -25.63
N LYS A 163 0.28 -0.01 -25.42
CA LYS A 163 1.23 -0.39 -24.37
C LYS A 163 0.91 0.40 -23.12
N ILE A 164 0.51 -0.27 -22.05
CA ILE A 164 0.06 0.38 -20.83
C ILE A 164 0.91 -0.08 -19.67
N ARG A 165 1.34 0.86 -18.83
CA ARG A 165 1.89 0.55 -17.51
C ARG A 165 0.74 0.38 -16.52
N PRO A 166 0.41 -0.85 -16.09
CA PRO A 166 -0.57 -1.05 -15.03
C PRO A 166 0.02 -0.73 -13.65
N ALA A 167 -0.84 -0.32 -12.71
CA ALA A 167 -0.42 0.02 -11.35
C ALA A 167 -0.04 -1.21 -10.50
N HIS A 168 -0.62 -2.35 -10.84
CA HIS A 168 -0.50 -3.63 -10.14
C HIS A 168 -1.01 -4.77 -11.05
N ALA A 169 -0.83 -6.02 -10.61
CA ALA A 169 -1.16 -7.21 -11.39
C ALA A 169 -2.64 -7.32 -11.81
N THR A 170 -3.59 -6.87 -10.97
CA THR A 170 -5.03 -6.92 -11.33
C THR A 170 -5.35 -6.01 -12.53
N MET A 171 -4.82 -4.78 -12.55
CA MET A 171 -4.94 -3.92 -13.73
C MET A 171 -4.14 -4.45 -14.93
N ALA A 172 -3.03 -5.16 -14.70
CA ALA A 172 -2.27 -5.81 -15.77
C ALA A 172 -3.08 -6.90 -16.48
N ASN A 173 -3.84 -7.69 -15.71
CA ASN A 173 -4.78 -8.67 -16.26
C ASN A 173 -5.89 -7.97 -17.05
N PHE A 174 -6.39 -6.83 -16.57
CA PHE A 174 -7.42 -6.08 -17.28
C PHE A 174 -6.93 -5.53 -18.62
N VAL A 175 -5.75 -4.92 -18.63
CA VAL A 175 -5.10 -4.45 -19.87
C VAL A 175 -4.95 -5.59 -20.88
N THR A 176 -4.46 -6.76 -20.43
CA THR A 176 -4.29 -7.94 -21.30
C THR A 176 -5.63 -8.43 -21.85
N GLN A 177 -6.66 -8.50 -21.00
CA GLN A 177 -8.00 -8.93 -21.37
C GLN A 177 -8.62 -8.03 -22.45
N LEU A 178 -8.31 -6.74 -22.42
CA LEU A 178 -8.73 -5.76 -23.42
C LEU A 178 -7.84 -5.72 -24.68
N GLY A 179 -6.86 -6.62 -24.79
CA GLY A 179 -5.95 -6.71 -25.93
C GLY A 179 -4.81 -5.68 -25.92
N GLY A 180 -4.53 -5.06 -24.77
CA GLY A 180 -3.37 -4.21 -24.55
C GLY A 180 -2.13 -5.02 -24.16
N THR A 181 -0.97 -4.37 -24.19
CA THR A 181 0.32 -4.94 -23.76
C THR A 181 0.76 -4.29 -22.45
N ASN A 182 1.14 -5.11 -21.46
CA ASN A 182 1.65 -4.62 -20.18
C ASN A 182 3.11 -4.18 -20.28
N VAL A 183 3.39 -2.98 -19.78
CA VAL A 183 4.74 -2.46 -19.55
C VAL A 183 4.99 -2.47 -18.04
N GLN A 184 5.68 -3.50 -17.54
CA GLN A 184 5.96 -3.63 -16.11
C GLN A 184 7.05 -2.65 -15.66
N SER A 185 6.75 -1.85 -14.63
CA SER A 185 7.70 -0.97 -13.95
C SER A 185 7.09 -0.48 -12.63
N SER A 186 7.91 0.09 -11.76
CA SER A 186 7.48 0.75 -10.54
C SER A 186 7.03 2.20 -10.78
N ALA A 187 6.29 2.77 -9.83
CA ALA A 187 5.82 4.15 -9.93
C ALA A 187 6.94 5.19 -10.16
N PRO A 188 8.11 5.11 -9.48
CA PRO A 188 9.23 6.02 -9.75
C PRO A 188 9.76 6.02 -11.19
N GLU A 189 9.50 4.96 -11.96
CA GLU A 189 10.03 4.79 -13.33
C GLU A 189 9.03 5.25 -14.41
N VAL A 190 7.78 5.55 -14.03
CA VAL A 190 6.67 5.79 -14.97
C VAL A 190 6.94 6.94 -15.91
N ARG A 191 7.47 8.06 -15.41
CA ARG A 191 7.77 9.24 -16.24
C ARG A 191 8.71 8.86 -17.39
N ASP A 192 9.82 8.21 -17.06
CA ASP A 192 10.87 7.87 -18.03
C ASP A 192 10.37 6.88 -19.10
N ILE A 193 9.57 5.88 -18.71
CA ILE A 193 9.04 4.90 -19.68
C ILE A 193 8.02 5.53 -20.65
N ILE A 194 7.23 6.51 -20.20
CA ILE A 194 6.28 7.21 -21.06
C ILE A 194 7.02 8.23 -21.95
N GLU A 195 7.99 8.96 -21.39
CA GLU A 195 8.83 9.91 -22.12
C GLU A 195 9.55 9.26 -23.30
N ARG A 196 10.08 8.05 -23.08
CA ARG A 196 10.76 7.24 -24.10
C ARG A 196 9.81 6.51 -25.07
N GLY A 197 8.50 6.62 -24.89
CA GLY A 197 7.50 5.94 -25.73
C GLY A 197 7.46 4.41 -25.56
N VAL A 198 7.97 3.89 -24.44
CA VAL A 198 7.86 2.46 -24.10
C VAL A 198 6.42 2.12 -23.73
N ALA A 199 5.75 3.02 -23.01
CA ALA A 199 4.32 2.95 -22.71
C ALA A 199 3.57 4.14 -23.32
N ASP A 200 2.37 3.88 -23.84
CA ASP A 200 1.43 4.88 -24.36
C ASP A 200 0.57 5.50 -23.25
N ALA A 201 0.30 4.73 -22.19
CA ALA A 201 -0.52 5.16 -21.07
C ALA A 201 -0.10 4.48 -19.76
N VAL A 202 -0.62 5.00 -18.66
CA VAL A 202 -0.45 4.46 -17.31
C VAL A 202 -1.74 4.53 -16.53
N THR A 203 -1.97 3.55 -15.66
CA THR A 203 -2.91 3.73 -14.55
C THR A 203 -2.19 4.31 -13.34
N PHE A 204 -2.63 5.46 -12.85
CA PHE A 204 -1.97 6.19 -11.75
C PHE A 204 -2.98 7.04 -10.95
N PRO A 205 -2.68 7.44 -9.69
CA PRO A 205 -3.50 8.39 -8.95
C PRO A 205 -3.14 9.85 -9.27
N TRP A 206 -4.13 10.74 -9.20
CA TRP A 206 -4.12 12.08 -9.81
C TRP A 206 -3.08 13.06 -9.27
N GLY A 207 -2.96 13.20 -7.95
CA GLY A 207 -1.97 14.09 -7.33
C GLY A 207 -0.55 13.59 -7.57
N SER A 208 -0.37 12.27 -7.64
CA SER A 208 0.89 11.64 -7.96
C SER A 208 1.28 11.80 -9.44
N VAL A 209 0.34 11.98 -10.38
CA VAL A 209 0.68 12.33 -11.77
C VAL A 209 1.55 13.58 -11.83
N VAL A 210 1.21 14.62 -11.05
CA VAL A 210 2.00 15.85 -10.98
C VAL A 210 3.30 15.62 -10.18
N LEU A 211 3.22 14.89 -9.05
CA LEU A 211 4.38 14.64 -8.18
C LEU A 211 5.55 13.97 -8.90
N PHE A 212 5.23 12.97 -9.72
CA PHE A 212 6.21 12.18 -10.46
C PHE A 212 6.54 12.80 -11.83
N GLY A 213 5.98 13.97 -12.16
CA GLY A 213 6.20 14.64 -13.45
C GLY A 213 5.60 13.91 -14.64
N ILE A 214 4.60 13.06 -14.42
CA ILE A 214 3.90 12.28 -15.44
C ILE A 214 2.96 13.19 -16.26
N ASP A 215 2.47 14.27 -15.66
CA ASP A 215 1.77 15.36 -16.34
C ASP A 215 2.57 15.88 -17.55
N LYS A 216 3.89 16.01 -17.42
CA LYS A 216 4.75 16.53 -18.51
C LYS A 216 4.83 15.60 -19.73
N VAL A 217 4.40 14.35 -19.59
CA VAL A 217 4.53 13.31 -20.62
C VAL A 217 3.20 12.62 -20.94
N THR A 218 2.09 13.09 -20.36
CA THR A 218 0.72 12.63 -20.64
C THR A 218 -0.18 13.82 -20.99
N LYS A 219 -1.26 13.58 -21.73
CA LYS A 219 -2.14 14.64 -22.23
C LYS A 219 -3.62 14.36 -22.03
N TYR A 220 -4.02 13.09 -22.05
CA TYR A 220 -5.42 12.67 -22.01
C TYR A 220 -5.70 11.92 -20.71
N HIS A 221 -6.72 12.33 -19.97
CA HIS A 221 -7.01 11.78 -18.63
C HIS A 221 -8.50 11.46 -18.49
N ILE A 222 -8.81 10.23 -18.10
CA ILE A 222 -10.20 9.82 -17.85
C ILE A 222 -10.59 10.26 -16.44
N GLU A 223 -11.59 11.12 -16.29
CA GLU A 223 -12.18 11.47 -14.99
C GLU A 223 -13.23 10.42 -14.59
N ALA A 224 -12.76 9.25 -14.13
CA ALA A 224 -13.60 8.18 -13.60
C ALA A 224 -12.85 7.36 -12.51
N PRO A 225 -13.55 6.90 -11.44
CA PRO A 225 -12.94 6.13 -10.36
C PRO A 225 -12.85 4.63 -10.72
N ILE A 226 -11.92 4.26 -11.61
CA ILE A 226 -11.86 2.92 -12.20
C ILE A 226 -11.29 1.90 -11.22
N TYR A 227 -10.19 2.22 -10.52
CA TYR A 227 -9.48 1.26 -9.67
C TYR A 227 -8.81 1.92 -8.46
N VAL A 228 -8.36 1.12 -7.50
CA VAL A 228 -7.42 1.53 -6.45
C VAL A 228 -6.26 0.55 -6.43
N THR A 229 -5.11 0.97 -5.88
CA THR A 229 -4.02 0.05 -5.57
C THR A 229 -4.04 -0.29 -4.09
N THR A 230 -3.82 -1.56 -3.76
CA THR A 230 -3.62 -1.98 -2.37
C THR A 230 -2.16 -1.83 -1.96
N PHE A 231 -1.94 -1.44 -0.72
CA PHE A 231 -0.62 -1.31 -0.13
C PHE A 231 -0.58 -1.93 1.25
N ALA A 232 0.62 -2.23 1.71
CA ALA A 232 0.85 -2.66 3.08
C ALA A 232 2.08 -1.98 3.67
N PHE A 233 2.00 -1.71 4.97
CA PHE A 233 3.20 -1.65 5.80
C PHE A 233 3.44 -3.02 6.40
N VAL A 234 4.67 -3.52 6.24
CA VAL A 234 5.09 -4.80 6.81
C VAL A 234 6.39 -4.62 7.56
N MET A 235 6.54 -5.38 8.65
CA MET A 235 7.67 -5.31 9.56
C MET A 235 8.49 -6.61 9.51
N ASN A 236 9.80 -6.51 9.68
CA ASN A 236 10.65 -7.69 9.88
C ASN A 236 10.19 -8.49 11.10
N LYS A 237 9.86 -9.76 10.89
CA LYS A 237 9.27 -10.63 11.92
C LYS A 237 10.24 -10.91 13.07
N ASP A 238 11.51 -11.13 12.76
CA ASP A 238 12.55 -11.40 13.76
C ASP A 238 12.83 -10.19 14.65
N LYS A 239 12.82 -8.98 14.07
CA LYS A 239 12.95 -7.72 14.79
C LYS A 239 11.81 -7.55 15.79
N TYR A 240 10.57 -7.75 15.33
CA TYR A 240 9.39 -7.69 16.20
C TYR A 240 9.47 -8.74 17.33
N ASN A 241 9.90 -9.97 17.04
CA ASN A 241 9.97 -11.04 18.02
C ASN A 241 10.96 -10.76 19.17
N GLN A 242 12.04 -10.01 18.90
CA GLN A 242 13.04 -9.60 19.89
C GLN A 242 12.58 -8.48 20.84
N MET A 243 11.45 -7.83 20.55
CA MET A 243 10.93 -6.71 21.34
C MET A 243 10.26 -7.19 22.64
N SER A 244 10.29 -6.33 23.66
CA SER A 244 9.52 -6.52 24.90
C SER A 244 8.01 -6.45 24.63
N ASP A 245 7.19 -6.91 25.56
CA ASP A 245 5.73 -6.79 25.43
C ASP A 245 5.25 -5.34 25.35
N LYS A 246 5.92 -4.43 26.07
CA LYS A 246 5.63 -2.99 26.00
C LYS A 246 5.93 -2.44 24.61
N GLN A 247 7.06 -2.81 24.01
CA GLN A 247 7.46 -2.40 22.67
C GLN A 247 6.55 -2.99 21.60
N LYS A 248 6.23 -4.29 21.69
CA LYS A 248 5.27 -4.96 20.79
C LYS A 248 3.91 -4.27 20.84
N LYS A 249 3.42 -3.96 22.04
CA LYS A 249 2.16 -3.23 22.23
C LYS A 249 2.19 -1.86 21.55
N ALA A 250 3.28 -1.10 21.65
CA ALA A 250 3.41 0.19 20.96
C ALA A 250 3.37 0.05 19.44
N ILE A 251 4.00 -0.99 18.88
CA ILE A 251 3.91 -1.32 17.46
C ILE A 251 2.46 -1.67 17.09
N ASP A 252 1.81 -2.59 17.80
CA ASP A 252 0.46 -3.05 17.49
C ASP A 252 -0.61 -1.95 17.64
N ASN A 253 -0.44 -1.02 18.60
CA ASN A 253 -1.25 0.19 18.74
C ASN A 253 -1.17 1.14 17.52
N ASN A 254 -0.10 1.03 16.73
CA ASN A 254 0.13 1.81 15.52
C ASN A 254 0.04 0.95 14.23
N CYS A 255 -0.30 -0.33 14.37
CA CYS A 255 -0.47 -1.31 13.31
C CYS A 255 -1.88 -1.92 13.36
N ASN A 256 -2.90 -1.06 13.21
CA ASN A 256 -4.32 -1.42 13.27
C ASN A 256 -5.15 -0.69 12.20
N THR A 257 -6.44 -1.02 12.15
CA THR A 257 -7.40 -0.47 11.20
C THR A 257 -7.54 1.05 11.28
N GLU A 258 -7.47 1.64 12.48
CA GLU A 258 -7.52 3.09 12.61
C GLU A 258 -6.24 3.74 12.06
N ALA A 259 -5.08 3.10 12.25
CA ALA A 259 -3.83 3.54 11.63
C ALA A 259 -3.91 3.48 10.10
N ALA A 260 -4.54 2.44 9.51
CA ALA A 260 -4.78 2.38 8.08
C ALA A 260 -5.57 3.60 7.56
N GLY A 261 -6.63 4.00 8.28
CA GLY A 261 -7.38 5.23 7.98
C GLY A 261 -6.53 6.50 8.11
N ARG A 262 -5.68 6.59 9.15
CA ARG A 262 -4.76 7.73 9.36
C ARG A 262 -3.69 7.86 8.26
N VAL A 263 -3.30 6.75 7.63
CA VAL A 263 -2.37 6.74 6.49
C VAL A 263 -3.09 7.05 5.18
N GLY A 264 -4.22 6.37 4.92
CA GLY A 264 -4.97 6.48 3.66
C GLY A 264 -5.64 7.84 3.45
N GLU A 265 -6.21 8.44 4.49
CA GLU A 265 -6.93 9.72 4.39
C GLU A 265 -6.09 10.89 3.84
N PRO A 266 -4.92 11.24 4.42
CA PRO A 266 -4.12 12.35 3.91
C PRO A 266 -3.58 12.08 2.50
N TRP A 267 -3.28 10.81 2.18
CA TRP A 267 -2.87 10.46 0.82
C TRP A 267 -4.04 10.61 -0.16
N GLY A 268 -5.23 10.10 0.16
CA GLY A 268 -6.42 10.28 -0.66
C GLY A 268 -6.74 11.74 -0.95
N LYS A 269 -6.73 12.59 0.08
CA LYS A 269 -6.92 14.05 -0.10
C LYS A 269 -5.89 14.68 -1.03
N TYR A 270 -4.63 14.24 -0.94
CA TYR A 270 -3.58 14.68 -1.85
C TYR A 270 -3.88 14.28 -3.30
N GLU A 271 -4.36 13.05 -3.51
CA GLU A 271 -4.73 12.56 -4.84
C GLU A 271 -5.95 13.28 -5.40
N ASP A 272 -7.02 13.43 -4.62
CA ASP A 272 -8.25 14.10 -5.05
C ASP A 272 -7.99 15.56 -5.48
N GLY A 273 -7.10 16.25 -4.77
CA GLY A 273 -6.65 17.60 -5.11
C GLY A 273 -5.82 17.69 -6.41
N GLY A 274 -5.41 16.56 -6.98
CA GLY A 274 -4.68 16.49 -8.25
C GLY A 274 -5.57 16.71 -9.49
N VAL A 275 -6.84 16.32 -9.42
CA VAL A 275 -7.77 16.39 -10.57
C VAL A 275 -7.90 17.83 -11.08
N GLU A 276 -8.24 18.75 -10.18
CA GLU A 276 -8.45 20.16 -10.51
C GLU A 276 -7.14 20.84 -10.93
N LYS A 277 -5.99 20.41 -10.40
CA LYS A 277 -4.69 20.89 -10.85
C LYS A 277 -4.44 20.55 -12.31
N ILE A 278 -4.69 19.31 -12.73
CA ILE A 278 -4.49 18.88 -14.12
C ILE A 278 -5.50 19.56 -15.04
N LYS A 279 -6.77 19.70 -14.63
CA LYS A 279 -7.79 20.45 -15.41
C LYS A 279 -7.38 21.90 -15.69
N ALA A 280 -6.68 22.54 -14.76
CA ALA A 280 -6.21 23.91 -14.91
C ALA A 280 -4.95 24.05 -15.79
N MET A 281 -4.28 22.95 -16.14
CA MET A 281 -3.06 22.98 -16.95
C MET A 281 -3.38 23.05 -18.45
N SER A 282 -2.69 23.95 -19.16
CA SER A 282 -2.79 24.04 -20.62
C SER A 282 -2.24 22.77 -21.30
N GLY A 283 -2.92 22.29 -22.34
CA GLY A 283 -2.46 21.13 -23.12
C GLY A 283 -2.90 19.78 -22.55
N HIS A 284 -3.68 19.78 -21.47
CA HIS A 284 -4.31 18.60 -20.89
C HIS A 284 -5.79 18.53 -21.24
N GLU A 285 -6.25 17.33 -21.54
CA GLU A 285 -7.65 17.03 -21.80
C GLU A 285 -8.16 16.03 -20.78
N VAL A 286 -8.87 16.56 -19.78
CA VAL A 286 -9.56 15.78 -18.77
C VAL A 286 -11.02 15.61 -19.21
N TYR A 287 -11.48 14.37 -19.34
CA TYR A 287 -12.83 14.09 -19.84
C TYR A 287 -13.53 13.04 -19.00
N LYS A 288 -14.83 13.25 -18.79
CA LYS A 288 -15.71 12.31 -18.09
C LYS A 288 -16.21 11.25 -19.07
N LEU A 289 -16.50 10.07 -18.54
CA LEU A 289 -17.24 9.04 -19.25
C LEU A 289 -18.74 9.29 -19.11
N THR A 290 -19.51 9.00 -20.16
CA THR A 290 -20.98 8.94 -20.03
C THR A 290 -21.39 7.75 -19.16
N PRO A 291 -22.64 7.69 -18.67
CA PRO A 291 -23.15 6.52 -17.97
C PRO A 291 -23.04 5.22 -18.80
N GLU A 292 -23.30 5.30 -20.10
CA GLU A 292 -23.21 4.15 -21.02
C GLU A 292 -21.75 3.69 -21.18
N GLN A 293 -20.81 4.63 -21.33
CA GLN A 293 -19.38 4.31 -21.39
C GLN A 293 -18.90 3.70 -20.06
N THR A 294 -19.32 4.27 -18.93
CA THR A 294 -19.02 3.72 -17.60
C THR A 294 -19.56 2.30 -17.44
N ALA A 295 -20.78 2.04 -17.93
CA ALA A 295 -21.36 0.69 -17.92
C ALA A 295 -20.57 -0.29 -18.80
N GLN A 296 -20.03 0.15 -19.94
CA GLN A 296 -19.13 -0.67 -20.76
C GLN A 296 -17.86 -1.05 -19.99
N TRP A 297 -17.25 -0.11 -19.26
CA TRP A 297 -16.07 -0.39 -18.42
C TRP A 297 -16.38 -1.35 -17.27
N LYS A 298 -17.49 -1.14 -16.55
CA LYS A 298 -17.95 -2.06 -15.50
C LYS A 298 -18.13 -3.47 -16.06
N LYS A 299 -18.86 -3.62 -17.17
CA LYS A 299 -19.07 -4.91 -17.85
C LYS A 299 -17.76 -5.56 -18.30
N ALA A 300 -16.85 -4.79 -18.89
CA ALA A 300 -15.56 -5.31 -19.35
C ALA A 300 -14.68 -5.80 -18.20
N SER A 301 -14.87 -5.27 -16.98
CA SER A 301 -14.11 -5.69 -15.80
C SER A 301 -14.62 -6.97 -15.13
N GLU A 302 -15.86 -7.40 -15.39
CA GLU A 302 -16.47 -8.57 -14.74
C GLU A 302 -15.63 -9.85 -14.80
N PRO A 303 -14.96 -10.20 -15.93
CA PRO A 303 -14.14 -11.41 -16.00
C PRO A 303 -12.89 -11.38 -15.09
N LEU A 304 -12.49 -10.21 -14.58
CA LEU A 304 -11.37 -10.10 -13.64
C LEU A 304 -11.67 -10.78 -12.31
N VAL A 305 -12.93 -10.81 -11.87
CA VAL A 305 -13.31 -11.50 -10.63
C VAL A 305 -12.96 -12.98 -10.73
N LYS A 306 -13.24 -13.59 -11.89
CA LYS A 306 -12.86 -14.99 -12.15
C LYS A 306 -11.34 -15.17 -12.19
N THR A 307 -10.64 -14.32 -12.93
CA THR A 307 -9.17 -14.39 -13.08
C THR A 307 -8.46 -14.24 -11.72
N TRP A 308 -8.89 -13.27 -10.91
CA TRP A 308 -8.43 -13.10 -9.54
C TRP A 308 -8.74 -14.34 -8.68
N GLY A 309 -9.97 -14.84 -8.78
CA GLY A 309 -10.42 -15.98 -7.99
C GLY A 309 -9.63 -17.27 -8.28
N GLU A 310 -9.20 -17.49 -9.53
CA GLU A 310 -8.29 -18.58 -9.89
C GLU A 310 -6.93 -18.46 -9.18
N GLY A 311 -6.40 -17.23 -9.08
CA GLY A 311 -5.17 -16.94 -8.33
C GLY A 311 -5.30 -17.24 -6.82
N VAL A 312 -6.44 -16.89 -6.22
CA VAL A 312 -6.73 -17.21 -4.81
C VAL A 312 -6.86 -18.72 -4.60
N LYS A 313 -7.59 -19.43 -5.46
CA LYS A 313 -7.74 -20.90 -5.40
C LYS A 313 -6.39 -21.62 -5.50
N LYS A 314 -5.52 -21.18 -6.43
CA LYS A 314 -4.16 -21.72 -6.58
C LYS A 314 -3.32 -21.58 -5.31
N ASN A 315 -3.60 -20.57 -4.48
CA ASN A 315 -2.95 -20.33 -3.19
C ASN A 315 -3.75 -20.88 -1.99
N GLY A 316 -4.72 -21.76 -2.25
CA GLY A 316 -5.50 -22.45 -1.22
C GLY A 316 -6.44 -21.54 -0.43
N GLY A 317 -6.94 -20.47 -1.03
CA GLY A 317 -7.98 -19.60 -0.47
C GLY A 317 -9.36 -19.84 -1.11
N ASP A 318 -10.39 -19.28 -0.48
CA ASP A 318 -11.76 -19.24 -1.00
C ASP A 318 -12.06 -17.83 -1.54
N PRO A 319 -12.08 -17.63 -2.87
CA PRO A 319 -12.30 -16.30 -3.44
C PRO A 319 -13.72 -15.77 -3.24
N ASP A 320 -14.72 -16.64 -3.21
CA ASP A 320 -16.12 -16.20 -3.09
C ASP A 320 -16.37 -15.68 -1.67
N ALA A 321 -15.88 -16.42 -0.66
CA ALA A 321 -15.90 -15.95 0.73
C ALA A 321 -15.06 -14.67 0.90
N ALA A 322 -13.83 -14.64 0.38
CA ALA A 322 -12.95 -13.49 0.51
C ALA A 322 -13.57 -12.22 -0.08
N LEU A 323 -14.17 -12.29 -1.27
CA LEU A 323 -14.80 -11.14 -1.91
C LEU A 323 -16.11 -10.71 -1.21
N ALA A 324 -16.94 -11.66 -0.78
CA ALA A 324 -18.18 -11.34 -0.07
C ALA A 324 -17.89 -10.59 1.24
N GLU A 325 -16.88 -11.03 1.99
CA GLU A 325 -16.48 -10.39 3.23
C GLU A 325 -15.81 -9.04 3.02
N LEU A 326 -15.04 -8.87 1.93
CA LEU A 326 -14.47 -7.56 1.58
C LEU A 326 -15.59 -6.57 1.30
N LYS A 327 -16.60 -6.97 0.51
CA LYS A 327 -17.80 -6.14 0.27
C LYS A 327 -18.55 -5.80 1.55
N ALA A 328 -18.71 -6.76 2.47
CA ALA A 328 -19.33 -6.52 3.76
C ALA A 328 -18.53 -5.52 4.61
N SER A 329 -17.20 -5.63 4.62
CA SER A 329 -16.30 -4.67 5.27
C SER A 329 -16.43 -3.27 4.65
N LEU A 330 -16.41 -3.18 3.31
CA LEU A 330 -16.59 -1.91 2.60
C LEU A 330 -17.92 -1.24 2.92
N THR A 331 -19.02 -2.00 2.98
CA THR A 331 -20.32 -1.48 3.42
C THR A 331 -20.27 -0.94 4.85
N LYS A 332 -19.63 -1.67 5.78
CA LYS A 332 -19.50 -1.24 7.19
C LYS A 332 -18.76 0.10 7.33
N TYR A 333 -17.78 0.36 6.47
CA TYR A 333 -16.99 1.61 6.48
C TYR A 333 -17.49 2.65 5.46
N ASN A 334 -18.68 2.47 4.87
CA ASN A 334 -19.27 3.35 3.86
C ASN A 334 -18.37 3.61 2.65
N ALA A 335 -17.61 2.60 2.23
CA ALA A 335 -16.58 2.69 1.20
C ALA A 335 -16.84 1.80 -0.02
N LEU A 336 -18.00 1.12 -0.08
CA LEU A 336 -18.39 0.33 -1.24
C LEU A 336 -18.90 1.28 -2.34
N ALA A 337 -18.30 1.22 -3.53
CA ALA A 337 -18.78 1.99 -4.67
C ALA A 337 -20.19 1.56 -5.10
N GLN A 338 -21.03 2.54 -5.44
CA GLN A 338 -22.43 2.35 -5.85
C GLN A 338 -22.58 2.06 -7.35
#